data_AF-A0A7X6ZF89-F1
#
_entry.id   AF-A0A7X6ZF89-F1
#
_cell.length_a   1.000
_cell.length_b   1.000
_cell.length_c   1.000
_cell.angle_alpha   90.00
_cell.angle_beta   90.00
_cell.angle_gamma   90.00
#
_symmetry.space_group_name_H-M   'P 1'
#
loop_
_entity.id
_entity.type
_entity.pdbx_description
1 polymer ?
#
loop_
_entity_poly.entity_id
_entity_poly.type
_entity_poly.pdbx_seq_one_letter_code
_entity_poly.pdbx_strand_id
1 'polypeptide(L)'
;MSDMNRYLSEVVRTIPPSGIRKFFDLVSQTEGVISLGVGEPDFVTPWHIREASWYSLEKGYTMYTSNSGLMELREEVAAYEKRKVGVEYNP
;
A
#
# COMPACT_ATOMS: atom_id res chain seq x y z
N MET A 1 19.03 -0.07 30.97
CA MET A 1 17.97 -0.27 29.96
C MET A 1 18.00 -1.74 29.58
N SER A 2 16.89 -2.47 29.80
CA SER A 2 16.79 -3.91 29.52
C SER A 2 17.11 -4.21 28.06
N ASP A 3 17.87 -5.27 27.80
CA ASP A 3 18.25 -5.71 26.45
C ASP A 3 17.02 -6.23 25.70
N MET A 4 16.31 -5.30 25.05
CA MET A 4 15.09 -5.53 24.26
C MET A 4 15.29 -6.64 23.23
N ASN A 5 16.53 -6.87 22.79
CA ASN A 5 16.85 -7.91 21.84
C ASN A 5 16.37 -9.27 22.31
N ARG A 6 16.45 -9.60 23.62
CA ARG A 6 16.06 -10.91 24.15
C ARG A 6 14.60 -11.29 23.83
N TYR A 7 13.70 -10.31 23.68
CA TYR A 7 12.29 -10.53 23.38
C TYR A 7 11.97 -10.62 21.88
N LEU A 8 12.91 -10.27 21.01
CA LEU A 8 12.75 -10.35 19.57
C LEU A 8 13.11 -11.74 19.06
N SER A 9 12.40 -12.23 18.03
CA SER A 9 12.75 -13.47 17.36
C SER A 9 14.08 -13.35 16.62
N GLU A 10 14.81 -14.45 16.45
CA GLU A 10 16.08 -14.46 15.74
C GLU A 10 15.95 -13.94 14.30
N VAL A 11 14.89 -14.32 13.60
CA VAL A 11 14.59 -13.85 12.23
C VAL A 11 14.51 -12.33 12.17
N VAL A 12 13.83 -11.68 13.11
CA VAL A 12 13.73 -10.21 13.11
C VAL A 12 15.08 -9.56 13.39
N ARG A 13 15.89 -10.16 14.27
CA ARG A 13 17.22 -9.62 14.61
C ARG A 13 18.20 -9.65 13.44
N THR A 14 18.04 -10.57 12.49
CA THR A 14 18.95 -10.71 11.34
C THR A 14 18.55 -9.87 10.13
N ILE A 15 17.34 -9.27 10.12
CA ILE A 15 16.89 -8.40 9.03
C ILE A 15 17.66 -7.07 9.09
N PRO A 16 18.45 -6.72 8.06
CA PRO A 16 19.16 -5.46 8.04
C PRO A 16 18.19 -4.28 7.86
N PRO A 17 18.51 -3.10 8.41
CA PRO A 17 17.72 -1.89 8.17
C PRO A 17 17.74 -1.49 6.68
N SER A 18 16.61 -1.00 6.18
CA SER A 18 16.45 -0.60 4.78
C SER A 18 17.46 0.49 4.37
N GLY A 19 18.27 0.21 3.35
CA GLY A 19 19.21 1.18 2.78
C GLY A 19 18.49 2.37 2.12
N ILE A 20 17.36 2.11 1.45
CA ILE A 20 16.51 3.15 0.86
C ILE A 20 16.05 4.11 1.95
N ARG A 21 15.61 3.60 3.10
CA ARG A 21 15.16 4.45 4.21
C ARG A 21 16.27 5.35 4.76
N LYS A 22 17.46 4.78 4.99
CA LYS A 22 18.63 5.56 5.44
C LYS A 22 18.97 6.70 4.48
N PHE A 23 18.89 6.44 3.18
CA PHE A 23 19.14 7.44 2.16
C PHE A 23 18.05 8.54 2.15
N PHE A 24 16.78 8.17 2.25
CA PHE A 24 15.67 9.13 2.36
C PHE A 24 15.78 10.02 3.60
N ASP A 25 16.15 9.45 4.75
CA ASP A 25 16.32 10.22 5.99
C ASP A 25 17.46 11.24 5.87
N LEU A 26 18.52 10.95 5.10
CA LEU A 26 19.60 11.89 4.80
C LEU A 26 19.15 12.99 3.82
N VAL A 27 18.49 12.61 2.72
CA VAL A 27 18.05 13.54 1.68
C VAL A 27 17.00 14.52 2.20
N SER A 28 16.06 14.06 3.03
CA SER A 28 15.02 14.91 3.63
C SER A 28 15.56 16.01 4.55
N GLN A 29 16.78 15.85 5.08
CA GLN A 29 17.47 16.85 5.91
C GLN A 29 18.39 17.77 5.08
N THR A 30 18.54 17.52 3.78
CA THR A 30 19.46 18.27 2.92
C THR A 30 18.69 19.27 2.07
N GLU A 31 18.94 20.55 2.30
CA GLU A 31 18.31 21.64 1.54
C GLU A 31 18.80 21.67 0.08
N GLY A 32 17.89 21.96 -0.85
CA GLY A 32 18.22 22.12 -2.28
C GLY A 32 18.38 20.81 -3.08
N VAL A 33 18.05 19.65 -2.50
CA VAL A 33 18.11 18.36 -3.19
C VAL A 33 16.81 18.06 -3.94
N ILE A 34 16.94 17.58 -5.18
CA ILE A 34 15.82 17.02 -5.96
C ILE A 34 15.76 15.52 -5.72
N SER A 35 14.65 15.04 -5.15
CA SER A 35 14.44 13.61 -4.92
C SER A 35 13.94 12.91 -6.19
N LEU A 36 14.75 12.01 -6.74
CA LEU A 36 14.38 11.12 -7.86
C LEU A 36 14.16 9.68 -7.42
N GLY A 37 14.13 9.43 -6.11
CA GLY A 37 13.97 8.08 -5.52
C GLY A 37 12.54 7.73 -5.14
N VAL A 38 11.56 8.57 -5.49
CA VAL A 38 10.15 8.37 -5.12
C VAL A 38 9.56 7.22 -5.96
N GLY A 39 9.02 6.21 -5.28
CA GLY A 39 8.46 5.00 -5.91
C GLY A 39 6.96 5.04 -6.16
N GLU A 40 6.33 6.20 -5.98
CA GLU A 40 4.90 6.43 -6.16
C GLU A 40 4.64 7.54 -7.19
N PRO A 41 3.46 7.57 -7.83
CA PRO A 41 3.12 8.64 -8.76
C PRO A 41 2.96 10.00 -8.06
N ASP A 42 3.23 11.08 -8.79
CA ASP A 42 3.14 12.47 -8.32
C ASP A 42 1.74 13.10 -8.45
N PHE A 43 0.81 12.41 -9.14
CA PHE A 43 -0.54 12.88 -9.34
C PHE A 43 -1.49 12.49 -8.20
N VAL A 44 -2.47 13.34 -7.96
CA VAL A 44 -3.55 13.07 -7.00
C VAL A 44 -4.48 12.00 -7.56
N THR A 45 -4.95 11.08 -6.70
CA THR A 45 -5.97 10.09 -7.05
C THR A 45 -7.18 10.76 -7.73
N PRO A 46 -7.65 10.25 -8.89
CA PRO A 46 -8.78 10.81 -9.63
C PRO A 46 -10.01 11.08 -8.77
N TRP A 47 -10.70 12.19 -9.05
CA TRP A 47 -11.81 12.70 -8.22
C TRP A 47 -12.93 11.67 -8.00
N HIS A 48 -13.37 10.99 -9.05
CA HIS A 48 -14.45 9.99 -8.97
C HIS A 48 -14.15 8.84 -7.99
N ILE A 49 -12.87 8.47 -7.81
CA ILE A 49 -12.45 7.43 -6.85
C ILE A 49 -12.59 7.96 -5.41
N ARG A 50 -12.21 9.22 -5.21
CA ARG A 50 -12.32 9.90 -3.90
C ARG A 50 -13.79 10.09 -3.52
N GLU A 51 -14.65 10.43 -4.47
CA GLU A 51 -16.11 10.52 -4.28
C GLU A 51 -16.73 9.17 -3.93
N ALA A 52 -16.38 8.10 -4.64
CA ALA A 52 -16.85 6.75 -4.31
C ALA A 52 -16.44 6.34 -2.88
N SER A 53 -15.23 6.70 -2.46
CA SER A 53 -14.76 6.45 -1.08
C SER A 53 -15.58 7.21 -0.05
N TRP A 54 -15.87 8.50 -0.29
CA TRP A 54 -16.73 9.31 0.57
C TRP A 54 -18.15 8.74 0.64
N TYR A 55 -18.74 8.41 -0.51
CA TYR A 55 -20.09 7.86 -0.59
C TYR A 55 -20.21 6.54 0.18
N SER A 56 -19.21 5.66 0.08
CA SER A 56 -19.21 4.40 0.85
C SER A 56 -19.21 4.65 2.36
N LEU A 57 -18.49 5.68 2.83
CA LEU A 57 -18.52 6.08 4.23
C LEU A 57 -19.89 6.63 4.64
N GLU A 58 -20.51 7.49 3.82
CA GLU A 58 -21.86 8.01 4.08
C GLU A 58 -22.92 6.90 4.15
N LYS A 59 -22.75 5.84 3.35
CA LYS A 59 -23.61 4.66 3.37
C LYS A 59 -23.36 3.71 4.55
N GLY A 60 -22.35 3.99 5.37
CA GLY A 60 -22.04 3.18 6.55
C GLY A 60 -21.31 1.88 6.22
N TYR A 61 -20.62 1.77 5.07
CA TYR A 61 -19.78 0.62 4.76
C TYR A 61 -18.47 0.65 5.57
N THR A 62 -18.57 0.32 6.85
CA THR A 62 -17.46 0.39 7.84
C THR A 62 -17.20 -0.94 8.56
N MET A 63 -17.95 -1.98 8.20
CA MET A 63 -17.86 -3.30 8.82
C MET A 63 -16.88 -4.21 8.10
N TYR A 64 -16.52 -5.31 8.75
CA TYR A 64 -15.69 -6.34 8.13
C TYR A 64 -16.30 -6.88 6.85
N THR A 65 -15.43 -7.16 5.90
CA THR A 65 -15.74 -7.87 4.66
C THR A 65 -15.23 -9.31 4.78
N SER A 66 -15.38 -10.11 3.73
CA SER A 66 -14.74 -11.43 3.68
C SER A 66 -13.21 -11.31 3.76
N ASN A 67 -12.52 -12.34 4.27
CA ASN A 67 -11.05 -12.40 4.26
C ASN A 67 -10.47 -12.24 2.84
N SER A 68 -11.22 -12.66 1.81
CA SER A 68 -10.84 -12.50 0.41
C SER A 68 -11.17 -11.12 -0.17
N GLY A 69 -11.84 -10.24 0.59
CA GLY A 69 -12.38 -8.97 0.13
C GLY A 69 -13.83 -9.05 -0.37
N LEU A 70 -14.35 -7.91 -0.83
CA LEU A 70 -15.70 -7.77 -1.37
C LEU A 70 -15.85 -8.54 -2.69
N MET A 71 -16.99 -9.23 -2.89
CA MET A 71 -17.24 -9.98 -4.13
C MET A 71 -17.24 -9.06 -5.36
N GLU A 72 -17.92 -7.91 -5.28
CA GLU A 72 -17.97 -6.91 -6.36
C GLU A 72 -16.56 -6.43 -6.79
N LEU A 73 -15.64 -6.27 -5.84
CA LEU A 73 -14.26 -5.89 -6.13
C LEU A 73 -13.50 -7.04 -6.82
N ARG A 74 -13.69 -8.28 -6.35
CA ARG A 74 -13.05 -9.47 -6.94
C ARG A 74 -13.52 -9.70 -8.37
N GLU A 75 -14.82 -9.58 -8.62
CA GLU A 75 -15.41 -9.67 -9.96
C GLU A 75 -14.84 -8.60 -10.90
N GLU A 76 -14.74 -7.35 -10.45
CA GLU A 76 -14.17 -6.29 -11.28
C GLU A 76 -12.66 -6.44 -11.52
N VAL A 77 -11.90 -6.96 -10.55
CA VAL A 77 -10.48 -7.31 -10.75
C VAL A 77 -10.34 -8.43 -11.79
N ALA A 78 -11.11 -9.52 -11.66
CA ALA A 78 -11.08 -10.62 -12.64
C ALA A 78 -11.48 -10.13 -14.04
N ALA A 79 -12.50 -9.28 -14.14
CA ALA A 79 -12.92 -8.69 -15.40
C ALA A 79 -11.87 -7.71 -15.98
N TYR A 80 -11.18 -6.94 -15.12
CA TYR A 80 -10.09 -6.05 -15.51
C TYR A 80 -8.91 -6.85 -16.08
N GLU A 81 -8.48 -7.91 -15.40
CA GLU A 81 -7.39 -8.79 -15.87
C GLU A 81 -7.73 -9.42 -17.21
N LYS A 82 -8.97 -9.87 -17.40
CA LYS A 82 -9.45 -10.37 -18.69
C LYS A 82 -9.40 -9.32 -19.80
N ARG A 83 -9.83 -8.08 -19.51
CA ARG A 83 -9.82 -6.96 -20.48
C ARG A 83 -8.42 -6.47 -20.84
N LYS A 84 -7.50 -6.44 -19.86
CA LYS A 84 -6.19 -5.80 -20.00
C LYS A 84 -5.07 -6.76 -20.37
N VAL A 85 -5.12 -7.97 -19.80
CA VAL A 85 -4.05 -8.97 -19.90
C VAL A 85 -4.55 -10.24 -20.61
N GLY A 86 -5.87 -10.42 -20.76
CA GLY A 86 -6.46 -11.57 -21.43
C GLY A 86 -6.53 -12.83 -20.57
N VAL A 87 -6.28 -12.70 -19.25
CA VAL A 87 -6.29 -13.82 -18.31
C VAL A 87 -7.64 -13.89 -17.61
N GLU A 88 -8.20 -15.10 -17.53
CA GLU A 88 -9.49 -15.36 -16.90
C GLU A 88 -9.30 -15.99 -15.51
N TYR A 89 -9.97 -15.41 -14.51
CA TYR A 89 -9.96 -15.87 -13.12
C TYR A 89 -11.40 -16.14 -12.67
N ASN A 90 -11.58 -17.13 -11.80
CA ASN A 90 -12.84 -17.36 -11.08
C ASN A 90 -12.80 -16.54 -9.78
N PRO A 91 -13.53 -15.42 -9.71
CA PRO A 91 -13.37 -14.43 -8.65
C PRO A 91 -13.63 -14.95 -7.25
#